data_AF-A0A5P9BI10-F1
#
_entry.id   AF-A0A5P9BI10-F1
#
_cell.length_a   1.000
_cell.length_b   1.000
_cell.length_c   1.000
_cell.angle_alpha   90.00
_cell.angle_beta   90.00
_cell.angle_gamma   90.00
#
_symmetry.space_group_name_H-M   'P 1'
#
loop_
_entity.id
_entity.type
_entity.pdbx_description
1 polymer ?
#
loop_
_entity_poly.entity_id
_entity_poly.type
_entity_poly.pdbx_seq_one_letter_code
_entity_poly.pdbx_strand_id
1 'polypeptide(L)'
;MVKQILIVTLLTLSSLCVAQSQSPSSYGGKSNPTEAVTLTGVKVVPISITNTDDFHQAFDITVNGKVVMETVSLGRGVEQTINVPVRLKAMGIPEKFKICSISKPLASQSMYRIKLCTVAKLLWVKK
;
A
#
# COMPACT_ATOMS: atom_id res chain seq x y z
N MET A 1 -48.06 -37.44 -35.03
CA MET A 1 -46.89 -36.52 -35.06
C MET A 1 -46.10 -36.72 -33.76
N VAL A 2 -44.87 -37.23 -33.90
CA VAL A 2 -43.62 -36.97 -33.13
C VAL A 2 -43.83 -36.41 -31.70
N LYS A 3 -43.66 -37.14 -30.58
CA LYS A 3 -42.47 -37.77 -29.93
C LYS A 3 -41.36 -36.79 -29.53
N GLN A 4 -41.20 -36.53 -28.22
CA GLN A 4 -39.99 -36.12 -27.45
C GLN A 4 -40.50 -35.58 -26.09
N ILE A 5 -40.41 -36.21 -24.91
CA ILE A 5 -39.28 -36.72 -24.11
C ILE A 5 -38.08 -35.76 -24.06
N LEU A 6 -37.93 -35.07 -22.92
CA LEU A 6 -36.66 -34.57 -22.36
C LEU A 6 -36.92 -34.27 -20.86
N ILE A 7 -36.75 -35.20 -19.92
CA ILE A 7 -35.51 -35.63 -19.24
C ILE A 7 -34.63 -34.47 -18.71
N VAL A 8 -34.68 -34.38 -17.38
CA VAL A 8 -33.73 -33.83 -16.40
C VAL A 8 -32.26 -33.89 -16.82
N THR A 9 -31.52 -32.79 -16.69
CA THR A 9 -30.11 -32.67 -16.20
C THR A 9 -29.63 -31.23 -16.42
N LEU A 10 -29.33 -30.46 -15.36
CA LEU A 10 -28.00 -30.29 -14.77
C LEU A 10 -27.24 -29.10 -15.39
N LEU A 11 -26.41 -28.44 -14.56
CA LEU A 11 -25.41 -27.39 -14.84
C LEU A 11 -25.90 -25.95 -14.56
N THR A 12 -25.83 -25.50 -13.30
CA THR A 12 -24.64 -24.81 -12.74
C THR A 12 -24.09 -23.70 -13.64
N LEU A 13 -24.80 -22.57 -13.72
CA LEU A 13 -24.17 -21.29 -14.07
C LEU A 13 -23.89 -20.51 -12.78
N SER A 14 -22.96 -21.04 -11.99
CA SER A 14 -22.15 -20.25 -11.07
C SER A 14 -21.21 -19.39 -11.90
N SER A 15 -21.69 -18.23 -12.35
CA SER A 15 -20.84 -17.21 -12.95
C SER A 15 -19.93 -16.66 -11.86
N LEU A 16 -18.67 -17.05 -11.96
CA LEU A 16 -17.54 -16.64 -11.14
C LEU A 16 -17.43 -15.11 -11.13
N CYS A 17 -18.02 -14.45 -10.14
CA CYS A 17 -17.61 -13.11 -9.77
C CYS A 17 -16.30 -13.25 -9.00
N VAL A 18 -15.19 -13.44 -9.73
CA VAL A 18 -13.85 -13.30 -9.17
C VAL A 18 -13.64 -11.80 -8.97
N ALA A 19 -14.10 -11.27 -7.84
CA ALA A 19 -13.59 -10.03 -7.33
C ALA A 19 -12.12 -10.28 -6.95
N GLN A 20 -11.22 -10.17 -7.92
CA GLN A 20 -9.78 -10.08 -7.68
C GLN A 20 -9.52 -8.73 -7.02
N SER A 21 -9.81 -8.64 -5.72
CA SER A 21 -9.25 -7.59 -4.87
C SER A 21 -7.76 -7.86 -4.77
N GLN A 22 -7.01 -7.37 -5.75
CA GLN A 22 -5.56 -7.37 -5.72
C GLN A 22 -5.12 -6.53 -4.52
N SER A 23 -4.58 -7.19 -3.52
CA SER A 23 -3.79 -6.54 -2.48
C SER A 23 -2.68 -7.47 -2.03
N PRO A 24 -1.50 -6.94 -1.68
CA PRO A 24 -0.66 -6.00 -2.42
C PRO A 24 0.39 -6.76 -3.25
N SER A 25 0.96 -6.12 -4.27
CA SER A 25 2.26 -6.57 -4.79
C SER A 25 3.25 -6.53 -3.62
N SER A 26 3.76 -7.71 -3.26
CA SER A 26 4.92 -7.82 -2.37
C SER A 26 6.07 -7.09 -3.05
N TYR A 27 6.28 -5.82 -2.72
CA TYR A 27 7.43 -5.06 -3.19
C TYR A 27 8.67 -5.61 -2.50
N GLY A 28 9.26 -6.62 -3.13
CA GLY A 28 10.58 -7.14 -2.82
C GLY A 28 11.62 -6.15 -3.31
N GLY A 29 11.81 -5.05 -2.58
CA GLY A 29 13.07 -4.33 -2.65
C GLY A 29 14.18 -5.30 -2.26
N LYS A 30 15.24 -5.39 -3.06
CA LYS A 30 16.44 -6.17 -2.75
C LYS A 30 16.92 -5.69 -1.38
N SER A 31 16.83 -6.53 -0.34
CA SER A 31 17.19 -6.09 1.01
C SER A 31 18.67 -5.72 1.01
N ASN A 32 18.98 -4.44 1.05
CA ASN A 32 20.35 -4.00 1.26
C ASN A 32 20.59 -4.00 2.79
N PRO A 33 21.37 -4.95 3.33
CA PRO A 33 21.61 -5.03 4.77
C PRO A 33 22.29 -3.77 5.32
N THR A 34 22.90 -2.95 4.46
CA THR A 34 23.64 -1.75 4.82
C THR A 34 22.76 -0.48 4.92
N GLU A 35 21.60 -0.42 4.26
CA GLU A 35 20.69 0.74 4.33
C GLU A 35 19.95 0.84 5.69
N ALA A 36 19.94 -0.24 6.47
CA ALA A 36 19.26 -0.34 7.76
C ALA A 36 20.14 -0.06 9.00
N VAL A 37 21.33 0.56 8.89
CA VAL A 37 22.11 0.99 10.08
C VAL A 37 21.94 2.49 10.43
N THR A 38 21.46 2.83 11.63
CA THR A 38 21.35 4.23 12.13
C THR A 38 21.98 4.32 13.51
N LEU A 39 22.58 5.45 13.88
CA LEU A 39 23.19 5.65 15.20
C LEU A 39 22.20 6.26 16.21
N THR A 40 21.13 6.89 15.74
CA THR A 40 20.17 7.65 16.56
C THR A 40 18.85 6.90 16.80
N GLY A 41 18.76 5.65 16.34
CA GLY A 41 17.50 4.89 16.31
C GLY A 41 16.48 5.45 15.31
N VAL A 42 16.80 6.48 14.53
CA VAL A 42 15.92 7.02 13.48
C VAL A 42 16.28 6.42 12.13
N LYS A 43 15.30 5.82 11.47
CA LYS A 43 15.40 5.22 10.14
C LYS A 43 14.51 5.89 9.13
N VAL A 44 15.07 6.14 7.96
CA VAL A 44 14.33 6.69 6.82
C VAL A 44 13.94 5.52 5.93
N VAL A 45 12.64 5.37 5.70
CA VAL A 45 12.09 4.39 4.76
C VAL A 45 11.61 5.16 3.53
N PRO A 46 12.25 5.00 2.36
CA PRO A 46 11.76 5.59 1.13
C PRO A 46 10.52 4.85 0.66
N ILE A 47 9.46 5.59 0.33
CA ILE A 47 8.25 5.07 -0.32
C ILE A 47 8.00 5.85 -1.61
N SER A 48 7.60 5.17 -2.67
CA SER A 48 7.10 5.82 -3.89
C SER A 48 5.58 5.88 -3.85
N ILE A 49 5.03 7.04 -4.20
CA ILE A 49 3.59 7.25 -4.35
C ILE A 49 3.34 7.84 -5.72
N THR A 50 2.38 7.29 -6.44
CA THR A 50 1.93 7.81 -7.72
C THR A 50 0.44 8.09 -7.62
N ASN A 51 0.03 9.30 -8.00
CA ASN A 51 -1.39 9.58 -8.15
C ASN A 51 -1.89 8.98 -9.47
N THR A 52 -2.76 7.97 -9.38
CA THR A 52 -3.39 7.34 -10.55
C THR A 52 -4.76 7.93 -10.90
N ASP A 53 -5.29 8.82 -10.05
CA ASP A 53 -6.54 9.53 -10.30
C ASP A 53 -6.33 10.65 -11.34
N ASP A 54 -7.37 10.95 -12.11
CA ASP A 54 -7.41 12.06 -13.05
C ASP A 54 -7.37 13.42 -12.35
N PHE A 55 -7.81 13.47 -11.08
CA PHE A 55 -7.82 14.68 -10.26
C PHE A 55 -6.59 14.80 -9.36
N HIS A 56 -6.29 16.03 -8.95
CA HIS A 56 -5.25 16.31 -7.97
C HIS A 56 -5.58 15.71 -6.60
N GLN A 57 -4.62 14.99 -6.02
CA GLN A 57 -4.74 14.37 -4.69
C GLN A 57 -3.54 14.70 -3.81
N ALA A 58 -3.78 14.87 -2.52
CA ALA A 58 -2.75 14.78 -1.49
C ALA A 58 -2.80 13.42 -0.80
N PHE A 59 -1.78 13.05 -0.04
CA PHE A 59 -1.72 11.79 0.67
C PHE A 59 -1.28 11.99 2.12
N ASP A 60 -2.06 11.47 3.06
CA ASP A 60 -1.62 11.34 4.45
C ASP A 60 -0.75 10.09 4.58
N ILE A 61 0.47 10.26 5.08
CA ILE A 61 1.36 9.15 5.38
C ILE A 61 1.26 8.82 6.86
N THR A 62 0.97 7.56 7.13
CA THR A 62 0.81 7.04 8.49
C THR A 62 1.85 5.99 8.80
N VAL A 63 2.36 5.99 10.03
CA VAL A 63 3.21 4.94 10.59
C VAL A 63 2.48 4.35 11.79
N ASN A 64 2.21 3.05 11.74
CA ASN A 64 1.41 2.33 12.74
C ASN A 64 0.07 3.03 13.06
N GLY A 65 -0.54 3.63 12.03
CA GLY A 65 -1.83 4.32 12.13
C GLY A 65 -1.77 5.79 12.58
N LYS A 66 -0.59 6.33 12.93
CA LYS A 66 -0.44 7.76 13.25
C LYS A 66 0.04 8.52 12.03
N VAL A 67 -0.61 9.63 11.70
CA VAL A 67 -0.15 10.54 10.64
C VAL A 67 1.20 11.12 11.04
N VAL A 68 2.19 10.97 10.17
CA VAL A 68 3.55 11.51 10.36
C VAL A 68 3.85 12.64 9.39
N MET A 69 3.20 12.65 8.23
CA MET A 69 3.32 13.70 7.23
C MET A 69 2.14 13.69 6.26
N GLU A 70 1.97 14.80 5.55
CA GLU A 70 1.06 14.96 4.42
C GLU A 70 1.88 15.33 3.18
N THR A 71 1.53 14.80 2.01
CA THR A 71 2.22 15.15 0.76
C THR A 71 1.70 16.46 0.19
N VAL A 72 2.49 17.05 -0.71
CA VAL A 72 1.97 18.08 -1.61
C VAL A 72 0.92 17.48 -2.56
N SER A 73 0.12 18.35 -3.16
CA SER A 73 -0.82 17.98 -4.22
C SER A 73 -0.07 17.36 -5.40
N LEU A 74 -0.43 16.12 -5.76
CA LEU A 74 0.10 15.40 -6.90
C LEU A 74 -0.94 15.37 -8.03
N GLY A 75 -0.52 15.76 -9.22
CA GLY A 75 -1.31 15.57 -10.45
C GLY A 75 -1.26 14.12 -10.94
N ARG A 76 -2.11 13.78 -11.92
CA ARG A 76 -2.17 12.44 -12.51
C ARG A 76 -0.80 11.98 -13.02
N GLY A 77 -0.42 10.75 -12.69
CA GLY A 77 0.80 10.09 -13.16
C GLY A 77 2.08 10.61 -12.51
N VAL A 78 2.01 11.63 -11.65
CA VAL A 78 3.19 12.14 -10.94
C VAL A 78 3.57 11.15 -9.85
N GLU A 79 4.79 10.62 -9.96
CA GLU A 79 5.42 9.83 -8.90
C GLU A 79 6.24 10.76 -7.99
N GLN A 80 6.11 10.54 -6.69
CA GLN A 80 6.90 11.21 -5.66
C GLN A 80 7.50 10.18 -4.71
N THR A 81 8.81 10.25 -4.51
CA THR A 81 9.48 9.51 -3.45
C THR A 81 9.44 10.30 -2.15
N ILE A 82 9.01 9.65 -1.09
CA ILE A 82 8.82 10.23 0.24
C ILE A 82 9.71 9.47 1.23
N ASN A 83 10.48 10.24 1.99
CA ASN A 83 11.38 9.74 3.01
C ASN A 83 10.66 9.73 4.36
N VAL A 84 10.16 8.58 4.78
CA VAL A 84 9.38 8.44 6.02
C VAL A 84 10.33 8.17 7.20
N PRO A 85 10.46 9.10 8.17
CA PRO A 85 11.25 8.86 9.36
C PRO A 85 10.49 7.95 10.34
N VAL A 86 11.18 6.92 10.83
CA VAL A 86 10.66 5.93 11.77
C VAL A 86 11.65 5.79 12.91
N ARG A 87 11.15 5.87 14.15
CA ARG A 87 11.99 5.74 15.35
C ARG A 87 11.88 4.33 15.92
N LEU A 88 13.02 3.66 15.99
CA LEU A 88 13.22 2.37 16.63
C LEU A 88 13.33 2.56 18.14
N LYS A 89 12.75 1.64 18.90
CA LYS A 89 12.74 1.65 20.36
C LYS A 89 13.96 0.95 20.94
N ALA A 90 14.40 -0.14 20.31
CA ALA A 90 15.47 -0.98 20.85
C ALA A 90 16.54 -1.33 19.82
N MET A 91 17.79 -1.41 20.29
CA MET A 91 18.91 -1.90 19.51
C MET A 91 18.91 -3.43 19.48
N GLY A 92 19.27 -4.02 18.34
CA GLY A 92 19.39 -5.47 18.16
C GLY A 92 18.07 -6.23 18.01
N ILE A 93 16.92 -5.55 18.11
CA ILE A 93 15.60 -6.17 17.99
C ILE A 93 14.94 -5.71 16.67
N PRO A 94 14.55 -6.63 15.77
CA PRO A 94 13.79 -6.27 14.58
C PRO A 94 12.39 -5.76 14.95
N GLU A 95 12.06 -4.54 14.53
CA GLU A 95 10.75 -3.95 14.73
C GLU A 95 9.98 -3.87 13.40
N LYS A 96 8.66 -4.07 13.47
CA LYS A 96 7.76 -3.99 12.32
C LYS A 96 7.01 -2.66 12.34
N PHE A 97 6.99 -1.98 11.21
CA PHE A 97 6.24 -0.74 11.02
C PHE A 97 5.28 -0.90 9.84
N LYS A 98 4.01 -0.62 10.08
CA LYS A 98 3.00 -0.54 9.04
C LYS A 98 2.95 0.90 8.53
N ILE A 99 3.49 1.13 7.34
CA ILE A 99 3.49 2.43 6.68
C ILE A 99 2.35 2.44 5.68
N CYS A 100 1.46 3.41 5.75
CA CYS A 100 0.36 3.54 4.79
C CYS A 100 0.28 4.94 4.20
N SER A 101 -0.03 5.03 2.91
CA SER A 101 -0.53 6.24 2.28
C SER A 101 -2.05 6.21 2.23
N ILE A 102 -2.69 7.33 2.52
CA ILE A 102 -4.14 7.48 2.47
C ILE A 102 -4.41 8.66 1.55
N SER A 103 -5.09 8.43 0.42
CA SER A 103 -5.44 9.52 -0.49
C SER A 103 -6.42 10.49 0.18
N LYS A 104 -6.22 11.77 -0.11
CA LYS A 104 -7.03 12.88 0.35
C LYS A 104 -7.42 13.69 -0.89
N PRO A 105 -8.65 13.53 -1.39
CA PRO A 105 -9.11 14.29 -2.54
C PRO A 105 -9.14 15.78 -2.21
N LEU A 106 -8.56 16.60 -3.09
CA LEU A 106 -8.53 18.06 -2.94
C LEU A 106 -9.71 18.74 -3.64
N ALA A 107 -10.26 18.09 -4.66
CA ALA A 107 -11.44 18.54 -5.38
C ALA A 107 -12.66 17.69 -4.99
N SER A 108 -13.85 18.29 -5.00
CA SER A 108 -15.13 17.62 -4.71
C SER A 108 -15.48 16.49 -5.70
N GLN A 109 -14.76 16.38 -6.81
CA GLN A 109 -14.99 15.42 -7.89
C GLN A 109 -14.25 14.09 -7.68
N SER A 110 -13.20 14.05 -6.85
CA SER A 110 -12.53 12.81 -6.48
C SER A 110 -13.18 12.24 -5.22
N MET A 111 -13.84 11.08 -5.34
CA MET A 111 -14.63 10.48 -4.25
C MET A 111 -13.93 9.31 -3.57
N TYR A 112 -12.76 8.88 -4.07
CA TYR A 112 -12.13 7.64 -3.63
C TYR A 112 -11.00 7.89 -2.63
N ARG A 113 -11.25 7.49 -1.39
CA ARG A 113 -10.25 7.41 -0.32
C ARG A 113 -9.60 6.04 -0.33
N ILE A 114 -8.43 5.94 -0.96
CA ILE A 114 -7.64 4.72 -1.10
C ILE A 114 -6.60 4.70 0.01
N LYS A 115 -6.44 3.53 0.65
CA LYS A 115 -5.40 3.28 1.65
C LYS A 115 -4.50 2.16 1.18
N LEU A 116 -3.24 2.46 0.90
CA LEU A 116 -2.22 1.47 0.55
C LEU A 116 -1.25 1.34 1.71
N CYS A 117 -0.90 0.11 2.09
CA CYS A 117 -0.04 -0.16 3.23
C CYS A 117 1.07 -1.14 2.86
N THR A 118 2.26 -0.88 3.36
CA THR A 118 3.40 -1.81 3.34
C THR A 118 3.92 -2.04 4.75
N VAL A 119 4.61 -3.17 4.96
CA VAL A 119 5.22 -3.52 6.24
C VAL A 119 6.73 -3.44 6.09
N ALA A 120 7.35 -2.46 6.75
CA ALA A 120 8.80 -2.34 6.85
C ALA A 120 9.29 -3.10 8.09
N LYS A 121 10.29 -3.97 7.91
CA LYS A 121 11.02 -4.60 9.02
C LYS A 121 12.36 -3.90 9.16
N LEU A 122 12.59 -3.26 10.29
CA LEU A 122 13.76 -2.42 10.53
C LEU A 122 14.54 -2.97 11.73
N LEU A 123 15.86 -2.94 11.66
CA LEU A 123 16.75 -3.41 12.72
C LEU A 123 17.77 -2.32 13.03
N TRP A 124 17.92 -1.97 14.30
CA TRP A 124 18.99 -1.09 14.74
C TRP A 124 20.22 -1.92 15.12
N VAL A 125 21.27 -1.86 14.31
CA VAL A 125 22.53 -2.61 14.55
C VAL A 125 23.57 -1.70 15.18
N LYS A 126 24.32 -2.20 16.17
CA LYS A 126 25.53 -1.56 16.71
C LYS A 126 26.66 -1.75 15.70
N LYS A 127 27.27 -0.66 15.24
CA LYS A 127 28.51 -0.74 14.44
C LYS A 127 29.66 -1.25 15.29
#